data_AF-A0A973NRY6-F1
#
_entry.id   AF-A0A973NRY6-F1
#
_cell.length_a   1.000
_cell.length_b   1.000
_cell.length_c   1.000
_cell.angle_alpha   90.00
_cell.angle_beta   90.00
_cell.angle_gamma   90.00
#
_symmetry.space_group_name_H-M   'P 1'
#
loop_
_entity.id
_entity.type
_entity.pdbx_description
1 polymer ?
#
loop_
_entity_poly.entity_id
_entity_poly.type
_entity_poly.pdbx_seq_one_letter_code
_entity_poly.pdbx_strand_id
1 'polypeptide(L)'
;MTVRRRRLRLAVLTGTLTLACQAAGAQPLGPKPTLHTPDVIAPAVLPYLACLYAERGLPLLGATDGKQVTYDKRGSGCSAARAQAAADAARLLQGKSVPDGLGVAVFVERTLSDMDGYVDSLPKARGFQVHGQSAVIGIPVTIDDEVQPAYARYDECLKTQVSNSLVSANTILPKFREAMATCGSVRALAVSEATRALAGRGWDEATRRRAAETTFANVDESWLVMGQQYRAMLLEKVASQSATAVDPRENRPKD
;
A
#
# COMPACT_ATOMS: atom_id res chain seq x y z
N MET A 1 -76.83 44.53 15.16
CA MET A 1 -75.66 43.84 15.76
C MET A 1 -75.06 42.90 14.73
N THR A 2 -73.94 43.27 14.13
CA THR A 2 -73.36 42.59 12.96
C THR A 2 -72.07 41.91 13.34
N VAL A 3 -72.05 40.58 13.25
CA VAL A 3 -70.94 39.69 13.62
C VAL A 3 -69.94 39.63 12.46
N ARG A 4 -68.69 40.08 12.68
CA ARG A 4 -67.57 39.87 11.73
C ARG A 4 -66.65 38.76 12.23
N ARG A 5 -66.75 37.57 11.64
CA ARG A 5 -65.79 36.48 11.80
C ARG A 5 -64.61 36.68 10.84
N ARG A 6 -63.43 36.98 11.36
CA ARG A 6 -62.17 36.98 10.59
C ARG A 6 -61.66 35.56 10.46
N ARG A 7 -61.47 35.09 9.21
CA ARG A 7 -60.78 33.84 8.89
C ARG A 7 -59.27 34.09 8.89
N LEU A 8 -58.54 33.50 9.83
CA LEU A 8 -57.08 33.34 9.70
C LEU A 8 -56.82 32.17 8.75
N ARG A 9 -56.06 32.41 7.67
CA ARG A 9 -55.52 31.36 6.80
C ARG A 9 -54.16 30.94 7.37
N LEU A 10 -54.06 29.69 7.81
CA LEU A 10 -52.80 29.05 8.16
C LEU A 10 -52.11 28.65 6.85
N ALA A 11 -50.97 29.28 6.54
CA ALA A 11 -50.10 28.86 5.45
C ALA A 11 -49.20 27.73 5.97
N VAL A 12 -49.43 26.51 5.49
CA VAL A 12 -48.58 25.35 5.76
C VAL A 12 -47.41 25.40 4.75
N LEU A 13 -46.23 25.78 5.24
CA LEU A 13 -44.97 25.64 4.50
C LEU A 13 -44.48 24.19 4.64
N THR A 14 -44.82 23.36 3.67
CA THR A 14 -44.20 22.05 3.46
C THR A 14 -42.79 22.24 2.88
N GLY A 15 -41.79 22.32 3.75
CA GLY A 15 -40.38 22.27 3.39
C GLY A 15 -39.94 20.82 3.17
N THR A 16 -39.71 20.44 1.91
CA THR A 16 -39.06 19.18 1.52
C THR A 16 -37.59 19.21 1.94
N LEU A 17 -37.25 18.50 3.01
CA LEU A 17 -35.87 18.14 3.38
C LEU A 17 -35.37 17.05 2.41
N THR A 18 -34.69 17.45 1.35
CA THR A 18 -33.87 16.54 0.53
C THR A 18 -32.58 16.24 1.29
N LEU A 19 -32.53 15.07 1.94
CA LEU A 19 -31.26 14.48 2.38
C LEU A 19 -30.44 14.11 1.13
N ALA A 20 -29.52 14.99 0.74
CA ALA A 20 -28.45 14.64 -0.18
C ALA A 20 -27.51 13.68 0.55
N CYS A 21 -27.75 12.38 0.37
CA CYS A 21 -26.79 11.33 0.70
C CYS A 21 -25.60 11.49 -0.26
N GLN A 22 -24.63 12.35 0.10
CA GLN A 22 -23.35 12.40 -0.56
C GLN A 22 -22.65 11.08 -0.26
N ALA A 23 -22.80 10.12 -1.17
CA ALA A 23 -21.90 8.99 -1.27
C ALA A 23 -20.49 9.59 -1.36
N ALA A 24 -19.74 9.47 -0.27
CA ALA A 24 -18.31 9.74 -0.27
C ALA A 24 -17.71 8.79 -1.30
N GLY A 25 -17.48 9.31 -2.52
CA GLY A 25 -16.77 8.59 -3.55
C GLY A 25 -15.45 8.16 -2.95
N ALA A 26 -15.29 6.84 -2.76
CA ALA A 26 -13.99 6.26 -2.47
C ALA A 26 -13.09 6.67 -3.62
N GLN A 27 -12.26 7.69 -3.39
CA GLN A 27 -11.26 8.09 -4.37
C GLN A 27 -10.43 6.84 -4.69
N PRO A 28 -10.18 6.55 -5.98
CA PRO A 28 -9.28 5.46 -6.34
C PRO A 28 -7.98 5.71 -5.59
N LEU A 29 -7.58 4.75 -4.75
CA LEU A 29 -6.30 4.79 -4.05
C LEU A 29 -5.25 4.94 -5.15
N GLY A 30 -4.68 6.14 -5.27
CA GLY A 30 -3.53 6.37 -6.13
C GLY A 30 -2.41 5.38 -5.78
N PRO A 31 -1.43 5.18 -6.67
CA PRO A 31 -0.31 4.31 -6.37
C PRO A 31 0.24 4.69 -5.00
N LYS A 32 0.29 3.72 -4.07
CA LYS A 32 0.85 3.96 -2.74
C LYS A 32 2.24 4.54 -2.94
N PRO A 33 2.58 5.68 -2.32
CA PRO A 33 3.92 6.20 -2.46
C PRO A 33 4.90 5.12 -1.96
N THR A 34 5.98 4.92 -2.69
CA THR A 34 7.02 3.95 -2.36
C THR A 34 8.24 4.72 -1.91
N LEU A 35 8.71 4.46 -0.69
CA LEU A 35 9.95 5.04 -0.20
C LEU A 35 11.10 4.11 -0.56
N HIS A 36 11.98 4.59 -1.44
CA HIS A 36 13.24 3.92 -1.72
C HIS A 36 14.33 4.46 -0.81
N THR A 37 14.92 3.59 0.01
CA THR A 37 16.06 3.96 0.86
C THR A 37 17.30 3.22 0.35
N PRO A 38 18.33 3.93 -0.15
CA PRO A 38 19.53 3.28 -0.66
C PRO A 38 20.25 2.48 0.44
N ASP A 39 20.53 1.20 0.19
CA ASP A 39 21.11 0.28 1.19
C ASP A 39 22.40 0.81 1.83
N VAL A 40 23.22 1.49 1.04
CA VAL A 40 24.53 2.01 1.48
C VAL A 40 24.41 3.01 2.63
N ILE A 41 23.29 3.71 2.74
CA ILE A 41 23.01 4.66 3.83
C ILE A 41 21.88 4.20 4.75
N ALA A 42 21.14 3.14 4.39
CA ALA A 42 20.05 2.57 5.18
C ALA A 42 20.34 2.47 6.69
N PRO A 43 21.46 1.89 7.18
CA PRO A 43 21.72 1.80 8.61
C PRO A 43 21.84 3.17 9.31
N ALA A 44 22.26 4.22 8.59
CA ALA A 44 22.34 5.58 9.13
C ALA A 44 20.99 6.29 9.15
N VAL A 45 20.13 6.05 8.16
CA VAL A 45 18.87 6.78 7.99
C VAL A 45 17.66 6.09 8.61
N LEU A 46 17.73 4.78 8.88
CA LEU A 46 16.62 4.03 9.50
C LEU A 46 16.19 4.53 10.89
N PRO A 47 17.09 4.94 11.80
CA PRO A 47 16.68 5.56 13.07
C PRO A 47 15.88 6.85 12.87
N TYR A 48 16.20 7.63 11.84
CA TYR A 48 15.44 8.82 11.48
C TYR A 48 14.04 8.46 10.96
N LEU A 49 13.95 7.50 10.04
CA LEU A 49 12.68 6.99 9.55
C LEU A 49 11.81 6.43 10.69
N ALA A 50 12.41 5.72 11.65
CA ALA A 50 11.71 5.20 12.82
C ALA A 50 11.14 6.33 13.70
N CYS A 51 11.88 7.43 13.84
CA CYS A 51 11.39 8.63 14.51
C CYS A 51 10.16 9.23 13.78
N LEU A 52 10.26 9.43 12.46
CA LEU A 52 9.15 9.98 11.65
C LEU A 52 7.87 9.13 11.77
N TYR A 53 8.01 7.81 11.74
CA TYR A 53 6.89 6.88 11.93
C TYR A 53 6.27 7.02 13.31
N ALA A 54 7.09 7.14 14.35
CA ALA A 54 6.60 7.31 15.70
C ALA A 54 5.83 8.63 15.88
N GLU A 55 6.22 9.72 15.21
CA GLU A 55 5.44 10.96 15.18
C GLU A 55 4.06 10.80 14.52
N ARG A 56 3.91 9.80 13.65
CA ARG A 56 2.62 9.39 13.06
C ARG A 56 1.85 8.36 13.89
N GLY A 57 2.41 7.91 15.01
CA GLY A 57 1.85 6.83 15.84
C GLY A 57 1.97 5.45 15.19
N LEU A 58 2.90 5.28 14.25
CA LEU A 58 3.16 4.04 13.54
C LEU A 58 4.45 3.37 14.06
N PRO A 59 4.49 2.05 14.26
CA PRO A 59 5.75 1.36 14.55
C PRO A 59 6.53 1.13 13.25
N LEU A 60 7.84 1.45 13.25
CA LEU A 60 8.75 0.94 12.23
C LEU A 60 9.38 -0.36 12.74
N LEU A 61 9.18 -1.45 12.01
CA LEU A 61 9.76 -2.74 12.34
C LEU A 61 10.95 -3.03 11.42
N GLY A 62 12.03 -3.56 12.00
CA GLY A 62 13.18 -4.02 11.26
C GLY A 62 12.80 -5.21 10.39
N ALA A 63 13.21 -5.18 9.12
CA ALA A 63 12.93 -6.27 8.17
C ALA A 63 13.60 -7.60 8.59
N THR A 64 14.69 -7.54 9.34
CA THR A 64 15.48 -8.71 9.73
C THR A 64 14.89 -9.49 10.90
N ASP A 65 14.43 -8.83 11.95
CA ASP A 65 14.02 -9.47 13.20
C ASP A 65 12.58 -9.13 13.64
N GLY A 66 11.87 -8.31 12.86
CA GLY A 66 10.52 -7.85 13.17
C GLY A 66 10.45 -6.99 14.44
N LYS A 67 11.60 -6.63 15.03
CA LYS A 67 11.63 -5.79 16.22
C LYS A 67 11.46 -4.34 15.83
N GLN A 68 10.93 -3.55 16.75
CA GLN A 68 10.82 -2.12 16.54
C GLN A 68 12.23 -1.51 16.40
N VAL A 69 12.45 -0.77 15.31
CA VAL A 69 13.69 -0.03 15.10
C VAL A 69 13.79 1.03 16.20
N THR A 70 14.90 1.03 16.92
CA THR A 70 15.14 2.01 17.98
C THR A 70 15.50 3.36 17.35
N TYR A 71 14.98 4.43 17.94
CA TYR A 71 15.31 5.79 17.58
C TYR A 71 15.50 6.62 18.84
N ASP A 72 16.30 7.68 18.72
CA ASP A 72 16.50 8.61 19.82
C ASP A 72 15.23 9.46 20.03
N LYS A 73 14.72 9.47 21.26
CA LYS A 73 13.55 10.26 21.67
C LYS A 73 13.93 11.62 22.25
N ARG A 74 15.21 11.99 22.21
CA ARG A 74 15.68 13.27 22.76
C ARG A 74 15.25 14.43 21.86
N GLY A 75 14.45 15.34 22.44
CA GLY A 75 13.94 16.53 21.77
C GLY A 75 12.49 16.40 21.29
N SER A 76 11.87 17.52 20.93
CA SER A 76 10.59 17.57 20.22
C SER A 76 10.87 17.70 18.73
N GLY A 77 10.32 16.81 17.90
CA GLY A 77 10.60 16.81 16.46
C GLY A 77 11.79 15.95 16.10
N CYS A 78 11.69 15.14 15.03
CA CYS A 78 12.78 14.28 14.54
C CYS A 78 14.02 15.03 13.99
N SER A 79 14.19 16.32 14.27
CA SER A 79 15.25 17.18 13.73
C SER A 79 16.66 16.74 14.15
N ALA A 80 16.85 16.34 15.40
CA ALA A 80 18.13 15.81 15.88
C ALA A 80 18.48 14.48 15.19
N ALA A 81 17.49 13.58 15.05
CA ALA A 81 17.64 12.33 14.33
C ALA A 81 17.95 12.55 12.84
N ARG A 82 17.34 13.58 12.21
CA ARG A 82 17.62 13.98 10.83
C ARG A 82 19.07 14.41 10.65
N ALA A 83 19.56 15.30 11.52
CA ALA A 83 20.94 15.80 11.46
C ALA A 83 21.96 14.66 11.67
N GLN A 84 21.69 13.76 12.61
CA GLN A 84 22.54 12.59 12.86
C GLN A 84 22.55 11.64 11.65
N ALA A 85 21.37 11.33 11.10
CA ALA A 85 21.25 10.49 9.91
C ALA A 85 22.01 11.08 8.71
N ALA A 86 21.94 12.40 8.51
CA ALA A 86 22.70 13.07 7.45
C ALA A 86 24.22 12.92 7.64
N ALA A 87 24.72 13.16 8.85
CA ALA A 87 26.14 13.06 9.17
C ALA A 87 26.68 11.63 9.03
N ASP A 88 25.94 10.63 9.50
CA ASP A 88 26.33 9.23 9.43
C ASP A 88 26.22 8.68 8.00
N ALA A 89 25.18 9.05 7.25
CA ALA A 89 25.02 8.69 5.84
C ALA A 89 26.15 9.28 4.98
N ALA A 90 26.52 10.55 5.19
CA ALA A 90 27.64 11.18 4.50
C ALA A 90 28.97 10.47 4.80
N ARG A 91 29.17 10.01 6.05
CA ARG A 91 30.35 9.23 6.43
C ARG A 91 30.39 7.86 5.75
N LEU A 92 29.25 7.18 5.64
CA LEU A 92 29.15 5.89 4.95
C LEU A 92 29.43 5.99 3.44
N LEU A 93 29.20 7.17 2.85
CA LEU A 93 29.45 7.45 1.44
C LEU A 93 30.85 8.04 1.17
N GLN A 94 31.67 8.27 2.19
CA GLN A 94 33.01 8.82 2.01
C GLN A 94 33.87 7.87 1.16
N GLY A 95 34.40 8.40 0.04
CA GLY A 95 35.21 7.63 -0.90
C GLY A 95 34.42 6.65 -1.78
N LYS A 96 33.08 6.69 -1.76
CA LYS A 96 32.22 5.87 -2.62
C LYS A 96 31.60 6.72 -3.73
N SER A 97 31.35 6.10 -4.88
CA SER A 97 30.56 6.73 -5.94
C SER A 97 29.10 6.79 -5.52
N VAL A 98 28.49 7.95 -5.70
CA VAL A 98 27.07 8.20 -5.44
C VAL A 98 26.31 8.01 -6.76
N PRO A 99 25.10 7.40 -6.74
CA PRO A 99 24.25 7.28 -7.92
C PRO A 99 24.01 8.63 -8.62
N ASP A 100 23.79 8.55 -9.93
CA ASP A 100 23.48 9.70 -10.81
C ASP A 100 24.54 10.82 -10.84
N GLY A 101 25.75 10.56 -10.35
CA GLY A 101 26.83 11.55 -10.29
C GLY A 101 26.55 12.70 -9.32
N LEU A 102 25.59 12.55 -8.42
CA LEU A 102 25.26 13.57 -7.42
C LEU A 102 26.38 13.71 -6.38
N GLY A 103 26.52 14.91 -5.81
CA GLY A 103 27.35 15.10 -4.63
C GLY A 103 26.77 14.39 -3.41
N VAL A 104 27.63 13.83 -2.55
CA VAL A 104 27.23 13.08 -1.33
C VAL A 104 26.18 13.83 -0.51
N ALA A 105 26.40 15.11 -0.21
CA ALA A 105 25.46 15.91 0.58
C ALA A 105 24.08 16.03 -0.09
N VAL A 106 24.05 16.24 -1.41
CA VAL A 106 22.79 16.39 -2.17
C VAL A 106 22.01 15.08 -2.18
N PHE A 107 22.71 13.95 -2.40
CA PHE A 107 22.09 12.63 -2.41
C PHE A 107 21.50 12.25 -1.05
N VAL A 108 22.23 12.51 0.03
CA VAL A 108 21.76 12.27 1.40
C VAL A 108 20.55 13.14 1.72
N GLU A 109 20.62 14.46 1.47
CA GLU A 109 19.51 15.37 1.74
C GLU A 109 18.26 15.05 0.91
N ARG A 110 18.43 14.63 -0.35
CA ARG A 110 17.32 14.16 -1.19
C ARG A 110 16.68 12.92 -0.58
N THR A 111 17.47 11.93 -0.18
CA THR A 111 16.97 10.71 0.46
C THR A 111 16.17 11.03 1.72
N LEU A 112 16.71 11.89 2.60
CA LEU A 112 16.01 12.29 3.83
C LEU A 112 14.72 13.05 3.53
N SER A 113 14.71 13.91 2.51
CA SER A 113 13.51 14.64 2.09
C SER A 113 12.44 13.72 1.49
N ASP A 114 12.86 12.68 0.76
CA ASP A 114 11.95 11.67 0.24
C ASP A 114 11.31 10.87 1.40
N MET A 115 12.06 10.60 2.47
CA MET A 115 11.51 10.01 3.71
C MET A 115 10.47 10.93 4.37
N ASP A 116 10.76 12.23 4.45
CA ASP A 116 9.86 13.23 5.02
C ASP A 116 8.54 13.24 4.24
N GLY A 117 8.60 13.44 2.92
CA GLY A 117 7.43 13.46 2.06
C GLY A 117 6.65 12.15 2.08
N TYR A 118 7.36 11.02 2.15
CA TYR A 118 6.75 9.72 2.25
C TYR A 118 5.95 9.53 3.54
N VAL A 119 6.58 9.72 4.69
CA VAL A 119 5.89 9.59 5.99
C VAL A 119 4.79 10.63 6.10
N ASP A 120 4.98 11.79 5.46
CA ASP A 120 3.96 12.82 5.44
C ASP A 120 2.65 12.41 4.76
N SER A 121 2.76 11.57 3.74
CA SER A 121 1.62 10.98 3.03
C SER A 121 0.88 9.90 3.81
N LEU A 122 1.49 9.33 4.86
CA LEU A 122 0.88 8.24 5.63
C LEU A 122 -0.27 8.76 6.51
N PRO A 123 -1.40 8.01 6.61
CA PRO A 123 -2.48 8.39 7.49
C PRO A 123 -2.01 8.39 8.94
N LYS A 124 -2.27 9.49 9.67
CA LYS A 124 -2.01 9.54 11.13
C LYS A 124 -2.90 8.52 11.83
N ALA A 125 -2.31 7.68 12.69
CA ALA A 125 -3.06 6.75 13.50
C ALA A 125 -4.02 7.53 14.42
N ARG A 126 -5.33 7.46 14.16
CA ARG A 126 -6.35 8.11 14.99
C ARG A 126 -6.58 7.31 16.27
N GLY A 127 -5.75 7.56 17.27
CA GLY A 127 -5.87 6.95 18.60
C GLY A 127 -5.52 5.46 18.61
N PHE A 128 -4.95 5.01 19.73
CA PHE A 128 -4.69 3.60 20.01
C PHE A 128 -6.02 2.84 20.20
N GLN A 129 -6.80 2.62 19.14
CA GLN A 129 -7.79 1.54 19.14
C GLN A 129 -7.14 0.30 18.53
N VAL A 130 -6.59 -0.49 19.45
CA VAL A 130 -6.12 -1.86 19.27
C VAL A 130 -7.33 -2.74 18.96
N HIS A 131 -7.86 -2.64 17.75
CA HIS A 131 -8.87 -3.57 17.23
C HIS A 131 -8.38 -4.20 15.92
N GLY A 132 -7.53 -5.22 16.08
CA GLY A 132 -7.58 -6.47 15.31
C GLY A 132 -7.32 -6.45 13.81
N GLN A 133 -7.13 -5.31 13.17
CA GLN A 133 -6.77 -5.23 11.76
C GLN A 133 -5.30 -4.86 11.64
N SER A 134 -4.53 -5.88 11.27
CA SER A 134 -3.11 -5.91 10.97
C SER A 134 -2.73 -4.92 9.86
N ALA A 135 -2.80 -3.62 10.14
CA ALA A 135 -2.06 -2.61 9.39
C ALA A 135 -0.63 -2.53 9.97
N VAL A 136 0.04 -3.68 10.07
CA VAL A 136 1.50 -3.74 10.13
C VAL A 136 1.96 -3.37 8.72
N ILE A 137 1.93 -2.08 8.41
CA ILE A 137 2.56 -1.55 7.21
C ILE A 137 4.05 -1.41 7.55
N GLY A 138 4.71 -2.54 7.78
CA GLY A 138 6.16 -2.62 7.71
C GLY A 138 6.50 -2.41 6.25
N ILE A 139 6.75 -1.16 5.87
CA ILE A 139 7.12 -0.84 4.49
C ILE A 139 8.44 -1.55 4.22
N PRO A 140 8.48 -2.47 3.23
CA PRO A 140 9.74 -3.07 2.84
C PRO A 140 10.62 -1.92 2.39
N VAL A 141 11.74 -1.72 3.09
CA VAL A 141 12.85 -0.94 2.55
C VAL A 141 13.18 -1.62 1.23
N THR A 142 12.84 -0.96 0.13
CA THR A 142 12.70 -1.62 -1.16
C THR A 142 14.07 -2.07 -1.66
N ILE A 143 14.22 -3.38 -1.67
CA ILE A 143 15.24 -4.19 -2.35
C ILE A 143 15.06 -4.11 -3.91
N ASP A 144 14.26 -3.15 -4.37
CA ASP A 144 13.48 -3.30 -5.59
C ASP A 144 14.31 -3.12 -6.86
N ASP A 145 15.33 -2.25 -6.94
CA ASP A 145 16.05 -2.06 -8.21
C ASP A 145 16.84 -3.30 -8.64
N GLU A 146 17.52 -3.94 -7.69
CA GLU A 146 18.35 -5.11 -7.91
C GLU A 146 17.52 -6.39 -8.08
N VAL A 147 16.31 -6.41 -7.51
CA VAL A 147 15.37 -7.52 -7.61
C VAL A 147 14.35 -7.32 -8.72
N GLN A 148 14.22 -6.12 -9.29
CA GLN A 148 13.25 -5.78 -10.33
C GLN A 148 13.29 -6.74 -11.52
N PRO A 149 14.46 -7.14 -12.06
CA PRO A 149 14.50 -8.07 -13.18
C PRO A 149 13.96 -9.45 -12.80
N ALA A 150 14.23 -9.91 -11.57
CA ALA A 150 13.74 -11.19 -11.06
C ALA A 150 12.22 -11.13 -10.78
N TYR A 151 11.76 -10.01 -10.21
CA TYR A 151 10.34 -9.71 -10.02
C TYR A 151 9.58 -9.70 -11.35
N ALA A 152 10.06 -8.94 -12.33
CA ALA A 152 9.40 -8.78 -13.63
C ALA A 152 9.20 -10.13 -14.33
N ARG A 153 10.18 -11.04 -14.27
CA ARG A 153 10.03 -12.41 -14.81
C ARG A 153 8.91 -13.18 -14.14
N TYR A 154 8.81 -13.11 -12.81
CA TYR A 154 7.78 -13.81 -12.07
C TYR A 154 6.39 -13.22 -12.35
N ASP A 155 6.28 -11.89 -12.31
CA ASP A 155 5.05 -11.15 -12.60
C ASP A 155 4.53 -11.41 -14.02
N GLU A 156 5.39 -11.41 -15.03
CA GLU A 156 5.02 -11.74 -16.42
C GLU A 156 4.56 -13.20 -16.57
N CYS A 157 5.15 -14.14 -15.82
CA CYS A 157 4.65 -15.52 -15.78
C CYS A 157 3.22 -15.55 -15.24
N LEU A 158 2.96 -14.89 -14.11
CA LEU A 158 1.63 -14.86 -13.49
C LEU A 158 0.59 -14.22 -14.42
N LYS A 159 0.90 -13.08 -15.04
CA LYS A 159 0.03 -12.42 -16.03
C LYS A 159 -0.29 -13.35 -17.19
N THR A 160 0.71 -14.06 -17.72
CA THR A 160 0.52 -14.97 -18.85
C THR A 160 -0.41 -16.13 -18.48
N GLN A 161 -0.27 -16.70 -17.28
CA GLN A 161 -1.14 -17.80 -16.83
C GLN A 161 -2.58 -17.32 -16.59
N VAL A 162 -2.76 -16.13 -16.01
CA VAL A 162 -4.09 -15.59 -15.69
C VAL A 162 -4.81 -15.05 -16.93
N SER A 163 -4.11 -14.40 -17.86
CA SER A 163 -4.73 -13.76 -19.03
C SER A 163 -5.31 -14.75 -20.05
N ASN A 164 -4.82 -15.98 -20.06
CA ASN A 164 -5.30 -17.04 -20.96
C ASN A 164 -6.49 -17.84 -20.38
N SER A 165 -7.05 -17.40 -19.24
CA SER A 165 -8.09 -18.15 -18.52
C SER A 165 -9.43 -17.41 -18.53
N LEU A 166 -10.51 -18.12 -18.86
CA LEU A 166 -11.87 -17.66 -18.59
C LEU A 166 -12.12 -17.73 -17.08
N VAL A 167 -12.34 -16.56 -16.46
CA VAL A 167 -12.57 -16.44 -15.02
C VAL A 167 -14.01 -16.02 -14.70
N SER A 168 -14.54 -16.59 -13.63
CA SER A 168 -15.81 -16.22 -13.01
C SER A 168 -15.56 -15.86 -11.55
N ALA A 169 -16.58 -15.31 -10.87
CA ALA A 169 -16.49 -15.03 -9.44
C ALA A 169 -16.08 -16.25 -8.60
N ASN A 170 -16.45 -17.46 -9.03
CA ASN A 170 -16.14 -18.69 -8.30
C ASN A 170 -14.80 -19.31 -8.70
N THR A 171 -14.29 -19.02 -9.89
CA THR A 171 -13.08 -19.67 -10.43
C THR A 171 -11.83 -18.80 -10.37
N ILE A 172 -11.95 -17.49 -10.13
CA ILE A 172 -10.82 -16.58 -10.17
C ILE A 172 -9.74 -16.85 -9.12
N LEU A 173 -10.12 -17.07 -7.85
CA LEU A 173 -9.14 -17.37 -6.79
C LEU A 173 -8.43 -18.72 -7.00
N PRO A 174 -9.15 -19.81 -7.37
CA PRO A 174 -8.50 -21.04 -7.82
C PRO A 174 -7.52 -20.81 -8.97
N LYS A 175 -7.87 -19.98 -9.96
CA LYS A 175 -7.00 -19.70 -11.12
C LYS A 175 -5.74 -18.93 -10.77
N PHE A 176 -5.81 -17.97 -9.85
CA PHE A 176 -4.63 -17.28 -9.33
C PHE A 176 -3.70 -18.25 -8.59
N ARG A 177 -4.26 -19.16 -7.77
CA ARG A 177 -3.46 -20.20 -7.08
C ARG A 177 -2.82 -21.18 -8.06
N GLU A 178 -3.55 -21.60 -9.08
CA GLU A 178 -3.03 -22.43 -10.16
C GLU A 178 -1.88 -21.73 -10.91
N ALA A 179 -2.04 -20.44 -11.25
CA ALA A 179 -0.99 -19.64 -11.86
C ALA A 179 0.27 -19.57 -10.97
N MET A 180 0.11 -19.31 -9.68
CA MET A 180 1.25 -19.29 -8.73
C MET A 180 1.95 -20.64 -8.62
N ALA A 181 1.19 -21.75 -8.61
CA ALA A 181 1.75 -23.09 -8.62
C ALA A 181 2.53 -23.39 -9.90
N THR A 182 1.97 -23.05 -11.07
CA THR A 182 2.63 -23.21 -12.37
C THR A 182 3.90 -22.36 -12.49
N CYS A 183 3.85 -21.13 -11.99
CA CYS A 183 5.00 -20.23 -11.96
C CYS A 183 5.97 -20.50 -10.80
N GLY A 184 5.80 -21.59 -10.03
CA GLY A 184 6.61 -21.90 -8.85
C GLY A 184 8.11 -22.06 -9.14
N SER A 185 8.47 -22.63 -10.29
CA SER A 185 9.87 -22.74 -10.72
C SER A 185 10.48 -21.37 -11.08
N VAL A 186 9.70 -20.50 -11.73
CA VAL A 186 10.10 -19.11 -12.03
C VAL A 186 10.29 -18.32 -10.73
N ARG A 187 9.39 -18.50 -9.76
CA ARG A 187 9.50 -17.91 -8.42
C ARG A 187 10.79 -18.35 -7.72
N ALA A 188 11.09 -19.65 -7.72
CA ALA A 188 12.30 -20.18 -7.09
C ALA A 188 13.58 -19.61 -7.72
N LEU A 189 13.60 -19.50 -9.06
CA LEU A 189 14.69 -18.84 -9.78
C LEU A 189 14.80 -17.36 -9.40
N ALA A 190 13.68 -16.64 -9.36
CA ALA A 190 13.64 -15.23 -9.03
C ALA A 190 14.14 -14.96 -7.59
N VAL A 191 13.77 -15.79 -6.62
CA VAL A 191 14.30 -15.74 -5.24
C VAL A 191 15.82 -15.96 -5.22
N SER A 192 16.32 -16.93 -5.99
CA SER A 192 17.76 -17.20 -6.08
C SER A 192 18.54 -16.03 -6.69
N GLU A 193 18.01 -15.44 -7.77
CA GLU A 193 18.59 -14.26 -8.42
C GLU A 193 18.56 -13.04 -7.51
N ALA A 194 17.45 -12.81 -6.80
CA ALA A 194 17.32 -11.75 -5.80
C ALA A 194 18.34 -11.93 -4.67
N THR A 195 18.47 -13.15 -4.14
CA THR A 195 19.45 -13.48 -3.10
C THR A 195 20.89 -13.22 -3.58
N ARG A 196 21.19 -13.50 -4.85
CA ARG A 196 22.49 -13.23 -5.47
C ARG A 196 22.72 -11.73 -5.67
N ALA A 197 21.71 -10.99 -6.11
CA ALA A 197 21.82 -9.54 -6.31
C ALA A 197 22.10 -8.83 -4.98
N LEU A 198 21.42 -9.25 -3.91
CA LEU A 198 21.67 -8.80 -2.55
C LEU A 198 23.09 -9.17 -2.05
N ALA A 199 23.76 -10.16 -2.66
CA ALA A 199 25.08 -10.58 -2.22
C ALA A 199 26.17 -9.54 -2.50
N GLY A 200 26.02 -8.78 -3.59
CA GLY A 200 26.89 -7.65 -3.91
C GLY A 200 26.82 -6.50 -2.91
N ARG A 201 25.87 -6.54 -1.96
CA ARG A 201 25.60 -5.49 -0.96
C ARG A 201 26.16 -5.79 0.43
N GLY A 202 26.86 -6.92 0.58
CA GLY A 202 27.49 -7.29 1.85
C GLY A 202 26.54 -7.83 2.92
N TRP A 203 25.29 -8.13 2.57
CA TRP A 203 24.33 -8.79 3.47
C TRP A 203 24.73 -10.25 3.68
N ASP A 204 24.54 -10.79 4.88
CA ASP A 204 24.78 -12.21 5.16
C ASP A 204 23.76 -13.12 4.46
N GLU A 205 24.13 -14.37 4.22
CA GLU A 205 23.31 -15.30 3.42
C GLU A 205 21.90 -15.52 3.99
N ALA A 206 21.77 -15.62 5.31
CA ALA A 206 20.48 -15.86 5.95
C ALA A 206 19.56 -14.64 5.80
N THR A 207 20.11 -13.44 5.97
CA THR A 207 19.38 -12.17 5.78
C THR A 207 18.93 -12.00 4.33
N ARG A 208 19.81 -12.23 3.35
CA ARG A 208 19.46 -12.11 1.92
C ARG A 208 18.36 -13.07 1.51
N ARG A 209 18.47 -14.33 1.93
CA ARG A 209 17.48 -15.35 1.61
C ARG A 209 16.12 -15.00 2.20
N ARG A 210 16.07 -14.63 3.50
CA ARG A 210 14.83 -14.21 4.17
C ARG A 210 14.20 -13.01 3.47
N ALA A 211 15.01 -12.03 3.12
CA ALA A 211 14.53 -10.82 2.47
C ALA A 211 13.93 -11.12 1.09
N ALA A 212 14.63 -11.88 0.25
CA ALA A 212 14.11 -12.34 -1.04
C ALA A 212 12.82 -13.17 -0.87
N GLU A 213 12.81 -14.17 0.01
CA GLU A 213 11.63 -15.00 0.27
C GLU A 213 10.42 -14.19 0.73
N THR A 214 10.63 -13.21 1.62
CA THR A 214 9.58 -12.32 2.13
C THR A 214 9.05 -11.41 1.03
N THR A 215 9.93 -10.83 0.21
CA THR A 215 9.53 -10.01 -0.94
C THR A 215 8.63 -10.81 -1.88
N PHE A 216 9.04 -12.00 -2.30
CA PHE A 216 8.21 -12.83 -3.20
C PHE A 216 6.94 -13.37 -2.52
N ALA A 217 6.94 -13.62 -1.21
CA ALA A 217 5.73 -13.96 -0.48
C ALA A 217 4.71 -12.80 -0.47
N ASN A 218 5.18 -11.55 -0.33
CA ASN A 218 4.32 -10.37 -0.41
C ASN A 218 3.74 -10.20 -1.82
N VAL A 219 4.49 -10.57 -2.86
CA VAL A 219 3.98 -10.59 -4.24
C VAL A 219 2.86 -11.62 -4.38
N ASP A 220 3.05 -12.84 -3.88
CA ASP A 220 2.03 -13.89 -3.88
C ASP A 220 0.73 -13.41 -3.18
N GLU A 221 0.87 -12.76 -2.03
CA GLU A 221 -0.26 -12.17 -1.29
C GLU A 221 -0.95 -11.06 -2.08
N SER A 222 -0.18 -10.16 -2.71
CA SER A 222 -0.74 -9.05 -3.51
C SER A 222 -1.58 -9.56 -4.69
N TRP A 223 -1.16 -10.64 -5.35
CA TRP A 223 -1.91 -11.30 -6.40
C TRP A 223 -3.20 -11.92 -5.86
N LEU A 224 -3.16 -12.58 -4.70
CA LEU A 224 -4.37 -13.11 -4.06
C LEU A 224 -5.36 -12.01 -3.68
N VAL A 225 -4.89 -10.88 -3.13
CA VAL A 225 -5.73 -9.71 -2.82
C VAL A 225 -6.37 -9.14 -4.09
N MET A 226 -5.60 -9.01 -5.18
CA MET A 226 -6.14 -8.59 -6.48
C MET A 226 -7.23 -9.55 -6.98
N GLY A 227 -7.01 -10.85 -6.87
CA GLY A 227 -8.01 -11.87 -7.21
C GLY A 227 -9.29 -11.77 -6.37
N GLN A 228 -9.18 -11.41 -5.08
CA GLN A 228 -10.33 -11.18 -4.20
C GLN A 228 -11.13 -9.93 -4.61
N GLN A 229 -10.44 -8.84 -4.93
CA GLN A 229 -11.08 -7.61 -5.41
C GLN A 229 -11.82 -7.85 -6.73
N TYR A 230 -11.20 -8.59 -7.65
CA TYR A 230 -11.82 -8.92 -8.93
C TYR A 230 -13.01 -9.87 -8.75
N ARG A 231 -12.95 -10.82 -7.81
CA ARG A 231 -14.11 -11.63 -7.41
C ARG A 231 -15.26 -10.78 -6.93
N ALA A 232 -15.01 -9.82 -6.04
CA ALA A 232 -16.04 -8.92 -5.52
C ALA A 232 -16.73 -8.13 -6.64
N MET A 233 -15.93 -7.58 -7.57
CA MET A 233 -16.43 -6.89 -8.75
C MET A 233 -17.31 -7.78 -9.65
N LEU A 234 -16.91 -9.04 -9.87
CA LEU A 234 -17.71 -9.99 -10.66
C LEU A 234 -19.04 -10.32 -10.00
N LEU A 235 -19.07 -10.49 -8.68
CA LEU A 235 -20.30 -10.72 -7.92
C LEU A 235 -21.26 -9.52 -8.00
N GLU A 236 -20.72 -8.30 -7.89
CA GLU A 236 -21.50 -7.07 -8.03
C GLU A 236 -22.10 -6.92 -9.44
N LYS A 237 -21.36 -7.29 -10.48
CA LYS A 237 -21.88 -7.31 -11.87
C LYS A 237 -23.03 -8.30 -12.03
N VAL A 238 -22.92 -9.50 -11.48
CA VAL A 238 -24.00 -10.50 -11.54
C VAL A 238 -25.25 -10.03 -10.76
N ALA A 239 -25.05 -9.42 -9.60
CA ALA A 239 -26.14 -8.87 -8.80
C ALA A 239 -26.87 -7.72 -9.54
N SER A 240 -26.12 -6.80 -10.15
CA SER A 240 -26.70 -5.67 -10.88
C SER A 240 -27.45 -6.10 -12.15
N GLN A 241 -26.95 -7.09 -12.88
CA GLN A 241 -27.66 -7.66 -14.04
C GLN A 241 -28.98 -8.34 -13.65
N SER A 242 -28.99 -9.04 -12.51
CA SER A 242 -30.20 -9.71 -11.98
C SER A 242 -31.26 -8.69 -11.54
N ALA A 243 -30.85 -7.54 -11.01
CA ALA A 243 -31.76 -6.47 -10.60
C ALA A 243 -32.45 -5.78 -11.80
N THR A 244 -31.76 -5.65 -12.94
CA THR A 244 -32.32 -5.06 -14.17
C THR A 244 -33.23 -5.99 -14.96
N ALA A 245 -33.16 -7.31 -14.74
CA ALA A 245 -33.99 -8.29 -15.46
C ALA A 245 -35.44 -8.37 -14.93
N VAL A 246 -35.75 -7.70 -13.81
CA VAL A 246 -37.10 -7.61 -13.25
C VAL A 246 -37.72 -6.26 -13.64
N ASP A 247 -38.12 -6.10 -14.90
CA ASP A 247 -39.03 -5.01 -15.30
C ASP A 247 -40.48 -5.46 -15.04
N PRO A 248 -41.21 -4.87 -14.07
CA PRO A 248 -42.59 -5.26 -13.74
C PRO A 248 -43.63 -4.84 -14.80
N ARG A 249 -43.23 -4.20 -15.91
CA ARG A 249 -44.16 -3.55 -16.85
C ARG A 249 -44.92 -4.49 -17.79
N GLU A 250 -44.67 -5.80 -17.79
CA GLU A 250 -45.36 -6.75 -18.66
C GLU A 250 -46.55 -7.47 -18.00
N ASN A 251 -47.06 -7.00 -16.85
CA ASN A 251 -48.29 -7.52 -16.24
C ASN A 251 -49.31 -6.41 -15.95
N ARG A 252 -49.60 -5.56 -16.94
CA ARG A 252 -50.80 -4.72 -16.90
C ARG A 252 -51.94 -5.47 -17.61
N PRO A 253 -52.95 -5.99 -16.89
CA PRO A 253 -54.12 -6.58 -17.54
C PRO A 253 -54.77 -5.52 -18.43
N LYS A 254 -55.10 -5.90 -19.66
CA LYS A 254 -55.89 -5.07 -20.57
C LYS A 254 -57.33 -5.17 -20.12
N ASP A 255 -57.79 -4.16 -19.40
CA ASP A 255 -59.21 -3.84 -19.25
C ASP A 255 -59.59 -2.71 -20.22
#